data_AF-A0A924L913-F1
#
_entry.id   AF-A0A924L913-F1
#
_cell.length_a   1.000
_cell.length_b   1.000
_cell.length_c   1.000
_cell.angle_alpha   90.00
_cell.angle_beta   90.00
_cell.angle_gamma   90.00
#
_symmetry.space_group_name_H-M   'P 1'
#
loop_
_entity.id
_entity.type
_entity.pdbx_description
1 polymer ?
#
loop_
_entity_poly.entity_id
_entity_poly.type
_entity_poly.pdbx_seq_one_letter_code
_entity_poly.pdbx_strand_id
1 'polypeptide(L)'
;MSKWICPNCEYVYDDDVGDPREGWPAGTPFGQVDADWTCPDCGVREQVDFLPIDQFERNDQDGNIIAAETRGITRTVDAEQDDEGARQ
;
A
#
# COMPACT_ATOMS: atom_id res chain seq x y z
N MET A 1 8.59 -4.96 -17.50
CA MET A 1 8.42 -5.75 -16.28
C MET A 1 7.62 -4.90 -15.33
N SER A 2 6.33 -5.20 -15.28
CA SER A 2 5.30 -4.45 -14.57
C SER A 2 5.14 -5.00 -13.17
N LYS A 3 5.12 -4.13 -12.17
CA LYS A 3 5.01 -4.51 -10.76
C LYS A 3 3.67 -4.05 -10.22
N TRP A 4 3.08 -4.90 -9.40
CA TRP A 4 1.76 -4.70 -8.82
C TRP A 4 1.86 -4.84 -7.31
N ILE A 5 1.17 -3.98 -6.57
CA ILE A 5 1.25 -3.93 -5.12
C ILE A 5 -0.14 -4.11 -4.50
N CYS A 6 -0.19 -4.91 -3.45
CA CYS A 6 -1.38 -5.07 -2.63
C CYS A 6 -1.52 -3.85 -1.72
N PRO A 7 -2.62 -3.07 -1.79
CA PRO A 7 -2.80 -1.89 -0.95
C PRO A 7 -3.05 -2.20 0.52
N ASN A 8 -3.25 -3.48 0.88
CA ASN A 8 -3.52 -3.91 2.25
C ASN A 8 -2.24 -4.26 3.03
N CYS A 9 -1.37 -5.10 2.44
CA CYS A 9 -0.15 -5.57 3.09
C CYS A 9 1.15 -5.17 2.36
N GLU A 10 1.04 -4.37 1.30
CA GLU A 10 2.17 -3.87 0.52
C GLU A 10 2.98 -4.98 -0.18
N TYR A 11 2.39 -6.17 -0.35
CA TYR A 11 2.99 -7.26 -1.13
C TYR A 11 3.16 -6.84 -2.59
N VAL A 12 4.36 -7.02 -3.16
CA VAL A 12 4.67 -6.68 -4.55
C VAL A 12 4.77 -7.94 -5.40
N TYR A 13 3.88 -8.07 -6.38
CA TYR A 13 3.99 -9.04 -7.46
C TYR A 13 4.89 -8.47 -8.58
N ASP A 14 5.92 -9.23 -8.94
CA ASP A 14 6.86 -8.90 -10.02
C ASP A 14 6.69 -9.92 -11.15
N ASP A 15 6.46 -9.48 -12.38
CA ASP A 15 6.27 -10.39 -13.52
C ASP A 15 7.55 -11.18 -13.86
N ASP A 16 8.74 -10.65 -13.59
CA ASP A 16 10.00 -11.39 -13.72
C ASP A 16 10.09 -12.56 -12.74
N VAL A 17 9.56 -12.40 -11.53
CA VAL A 17 9.69 -13.38 -10.45
C VAL A 17 8.51 -14.36 -10.43
N GLY A 18 7.31 -13.87 -10.75
CA GLY A 18 6.06 -14.61 -10.61
C GLY A 18 5.78 -14.99 -9.15
N ASP A 19 4.93 -16.00 -8.98
CA ASP A 19 4.74 -16.68 -7.68
C ASP A 19 4.79 -18.21 -7.85
N PRO A 20 5.99 -18.81 -7.81
CA PRO A 20 6.16 -20.23 -8.01
C PRO A 20 5.55 -21.07 -6.88
N ARG A 21 5.17 -20.47 -5.74
CA ARG A 21 4.56 -21.19 -4.62
C ARG A 21 3.10 -21.52 -4.90
N GLU A 22 2.43 -20.69 -5.68
CA GLU A 22 1.03 -20.87 -6.07
C GLU A 22 0.87 -21.42 -7.50
N GLY A 23 1.99 -21.60 -8.21
CA GLY A 23 2.03 -22.23 -9.53
C GLY A 23 2.30 -21.26 -10.69
N TRP A 24 2.66 -20.01 -10.40
CA TRP A 24 2.99 -18.99 -11.39
C TRP A 24 4.52 -18.88 -11.55
N PRO A 25 5.12 -19.44 -12.62
CA PRO A 25 6.56 -19.39 -12.79
C PRO A 25 7.09 -17.96 -13.03
N ALA A 26 8.40 -17.79 -12.88
CA ALA A 26 9.11 -16.58 -13.28
C ALA A 26 8.82 -16.22 -14.74
N GLY A 27 8.49 -14.95 -14.99
CA GLY A 27 8.07 -14.45 -16.30
C GLY A 27 6.56 -14.47 -16.54
N THR A 28 5.72 -14.85 -15.57
CA THR A 28 4.27 -14.77 -15.69
C THR A 28 3.79 -13.32 -15.47
N PRO A 29 3.24 -12.66 -16.51
CA PRO A 29 2.69 -11.32 -16.36
C PRO A 29 1.46 -11.34 -15.45
N PHE A 30 1.26 -10.28 -14.67
CA PHE A 30 0.12 -10.17 -13.76
C PHE A 30 -1.25 -10.30 -14.44
N GLY A 31 -1.36 -9.91 -15.72
CA GLY A 31 -2.58 -10.09 -16.51
C GLY A 31 -2.88 -11.54 -16.93
N GLN A 32 -1.96 -12.48 -16.68
CA GLN A 32 -2.17 -13.91 -16.87
C GLN A 32 -2.56 -14.62 -15.56
N VAL A 33 -2.36 -13.96 -14.42
CA VAL A 33 -2.79 -14.46 -13.12
C VAL A 33 -4.32 -14.37 -13.03
N ASP A 34 -4.94 -15.41 -12.49
CA ASP A 34 -6.40 -15.48 -12.36
C ASP A 34 -6.94 -14.38 -11.43
N ALA A 35 -8.15 -13.88 -11.72
CA ALA A 35 -8.79 -12.83 -10.92
C ALA A 35 -9.11 -13.27 -9.47
N ASP A 36 -9.30 -14.58 -9.26
CA ASP A 36 -9.57 -15.23 -7.96
C ASP A 36 -8.28 -15.44 -7.14
N TRP A 37 -7.11 -15.19 -7.74
CA TRP A 37 -5.83 -15.35 -7.06
C TRP A 37 -5.75 -14.40 -5.86
N THR A 38 -5.61 -14.99 -4.68
CA THR A 38 -5.57 -14.26 -3.43
C THR A 38 -4.13 -13.86 -3.09
N CYS A 39 -3.94 -12.68 -2.51
CA CYS A 39 -2.62 -12.24 -2.07
C CYS A 39 -1.97 -13.28 -1.13
N PRO A 40 -0.76 -13.77 -1.44
CA PRO A 40 -0.10 -14.85 -0.69
C PRO A 40 0.36 -14.44 0.73
N ASP A 41 0.45 -13.13 0.97
CA ASP A 41 0.93 -12.58 2.24
C ASP A 41 -0.23 -12.31 3.21
N CYS A 42 -1.29 -11.62 2.75
CA CYS A 42 -2.42 -11.29 3.61
C CYS A 42 -3.65 -12.19 3.46
N GLY A 43 -3.88 -12.80 2.30
CA GLY A 43 -5.08 -13.60 2.04
C GLY A 43 -6.41 -12.80 2.04
N VAL A 44 -6.36 -11.47 2.12
CA VAL A 44 -7.55 -10.60 2.26
C VAL A 44 -8.03 -10.03 0.92
N ARG A 45 -7.09 -9.83 -0.01
CA ARG A 45 -7.32 -9.15 -1.29
C ARG A 45 -7.02 -10.07 -2.44
N GLU A 46 -7.75 -9.91 -3.54
CA GLU A 46 -7.61 -10.70 -4.76
C GLU A 46 -6.83 -9.92 -5.83
N GLN A 47 -6.44 -10.59 -6.91
CA GLN A 47 -5.70 -10.03 -8.04
C GLN A 47 -6.31 -8.72 -8.56
N VAL A 48 -7.64 -8.64 -8.58
CA VAL A 48 -8.43 -7.48 -9.00
C VAL A 48 -8.22 -6.24 -8.11
N ASP A 49 -7.87 -6.42 -6.84
CA ASP A 49 -7.62 -5.32 -5.90
C ASP A 49 -6.19 -4.76 -5.97
N PHE A 50 -5.28 -5.44 -6.67
CA PHE A 50 -3.90 -4.97 -6.78
C PHE A 50 -3.82 -3.73 -7.66
N LEU A 51 -2.94 -2.82 -7.25
CA LEU A 51 -2.68 -1.60 -7.99
C LEU A 51 -1.30 -1.70 -8.65
N PRO A 52 -1.11 -1.16 -9.87
CA PRO A 52 0.22 -1.05 -10.42
C PRO A 52 1.05 -0.16 -9.50
N ILE A 53 2.32 -0.52 -9.29
CA ILE A 53 3.18 0.14 -8.29
C ILE A 53 3.33 1.64 -8.55
N ASP A 54 3.23 2.05 -9.81
CA ASP A 54 3.23 3.45 -10.25
C ASP A 54 1.98 4.24 -9.83
N GLN A 55 0.87 3.57 -9.52
CA GLN A 55 -0.37 4.19 -9.03
C GLN A 55 -0.54 4.05 -7.52
N PHE A 56 0.33 3.30 -6.85
CA PHE A 56 0.26 3.15 -5.40
C PHE A 56 0.92 4.33 -4.71
N GLU A 57 0.11 5.34 -4.38
CA GLU A 57 0.50 6.46 -3.53
C GLU A 57 0.16 6.12 -2.08
N ARG A 58 1.18 5.97 -1.22
CA ARG A 58 0.96 5.77 0.22
C ARG A 58 0.48 7.08 0.84
N ASN A 59 -0.70 7.04 1.45
CA ASN A 59 -1.12 8.06 2.38
C ASN A 59 -0.69 7.66 3.79
N ASP A 60 -0.24 8.62 4.60
CA ASP A 60 -0.08 8.39 6.05
C ASP A 60 -1.45 8.06 6.69
N GLN A 61 -1.50 7.67 7.98
CA GLN A 61 -2.78 7.35 8.66
C GLN A 61 -3.81 8.49 8.58
N ASP A 62 -3.34 9.71 8.28
CA ASP A 62 -4.13 10.92 8.05
C ASP A 62 -4.52 11.21 6.57
N GLY A 63 -4.26 10.31 5.62
CA GLY A 63 -4.70 10.52 4.23
C GLY A 63 -3.83 11.48 3.39
N ASN A 64 -2.65 11.87 3.88
CA ASN A 64 -1.77 12.81 3.20
C ASN A 64 -0.79 12.12 2.24
N ILE A 65 -0.76 12.61 0.99
CA ILE A 65 0.21 12.23 -0.05
C ILE A 65 1.59 12.74 0.36
N ILE A 66 2.42 11.83 0.85
CA ILE A 66 3.83 12.10 1.11
C ILE A 66 4.63 11.96 -0.18
N ALA A 67 4.58 13.01 -0.99
CA ALA A 67 5.59 13.22 -2.02
C ALA A 67 7.00 13.16 -1.39
N ALA A 68 7.97 12.59 -2.09
CA ALA A 68 9.33 12.33 -1.60
C ALA A 68 10.07 13.59 -1.09
N GLU A 69 9.57 14.78 -1.42
CA GLU A 69 10.05 16.09 -0.97
C GLU A 69 9.66 16.47 0.47
N THR A 70 8.72 15.77 1.12
CA THR A 70 8.21 16.16 2.44
C THR A 70 8.95 15.50 3.62
N ARG A 71 10.09 14.85 3.38
CA ARG A 71 10.96 14.30 4.45
C ARG A 71 11.60 15.36 5.37
N GLY A 72 11.24 16.65 5.22
CA GLY A 72 11.89 17.77 5.91
C GLY A 72 11.03 18.61 6.86
N ILE A 73 9.74 18.34 7.05
CA ILE A 73 8.90 19.15 7.96
C ILE A 73 8.35 18.33 9.12
N THR A 74 9.24 17.97 10.04
CA THR A 74 8.89 17.87 11.46
C THR A 74 8.79 19.29 12.02
N ARG A 75 7.58 19.86 12.07
CA ARG A 75 7.20 21.06 12.87
C ARG A 75 5.68 21.20 12.74
N THR A 76 4.82 21.12 13.75
CA THR A 76 4.88 21.23 15.22
C THR A 76 3.55 20.69 15.70
N VAL A 77 3.54 19.70 16.60
CA VAL A 77 2.40 19.50 17.49
C VAL A 77 2.72 20.30 18.74
N ASP A 78 2.14 21.48 18.88
CA ASP A 78 2.10 22.18 20.16
C ASP A 78 0.85 23.04 20.26
N ALA A 79 0.09 22.79 21.33
CA ALA A 79 -0.99 23.57 21.91
C ALA A 79 -2.35 23.51 21.15
N GLU A 80 -3.52 23.30 21.75
CA GLU A 80 -4.03 23.59 23.11
C GLU A 80 -5.12 22.53 23.41
N GLN A 81 -4.94 21.59 24.34
CA GLN A 81 -5.27 21.66 25.78
C GLN A 81 -6.59 22.38 26.14
N ASP A 82 -7.61 21.55 26.34
CA ASP A 82 -8.59 21.58 27.44
C ASP A 82 -9.12 22.96 27.92
N ASP A 83 -10.28 23.38 27.39
CA ASP A 83 -11.13 24.38 28.02
C ASP A 83 -11.87 23.73 29.22
N GLU A 84 -11.16 23.61 30.34
CA GLU A 84 -11.75 23.27 31.64
C GLU A 84 -12.33 24.54 32.30
N GLY A 85 -13.62 24.48 32.62
CA GLY A 85 -14.37 25.58 33.19
C GLY A 85 -13.87 26.06 34.56
N ALA A 86 -13.71 27.38 34.66
CA ALA A 86 -13.77 28.13 35.92
C ALA A 86 -15.10 28.91 35.92
N ARG A 87 -16.14 28.49 36.65
CA ARG A 87 -16.38 28.87 38.06
C ARG A 87 -15.63 30.14 38.50
N GLN A 88 -16.29 31.29 38.33
CA GLN A 88 -16.70 32.20 39.41
C GLN A 88 -17.61 33.29 38.85
#